data_AF-A0A7C9PV31-F1
#
_entry.id   AF-A0A7C9PV31-F1
#
_cell.length_a   1.000
_cell.length_b   1.000
_cell.length_c   1.000
_cell.angle_alpha   90.00
_cell.angle_beta   90.00
_cell.angle_gamma   90.00
#
_symmetry.space_group_name_H-M   'P 1'
#
loop_
_entity.id
_entity.type
_entity.pdbx_description
1 polymer ?
#
loop_
_entity_poly.entity_id
_entity_poly.type
_entity_poly.pdbx_seq_one_letter_code
_entity_poly.pdbx_strand_id
1 'polypeptide(L)'
;MVNQIFIIAIVGVAILGAAIEISAIATYRISRCGATARAIEYLKQYLKQQQTTENSVSLQCQEIEEDIFRWLLRHLDNKIIENTISLRQEGGSFVLLSYPSVLQKPIPRSPIYFAPTLLTALGVLGTFAGIYLGLQGVSLDAIADSNSLLATSTELLSGMKVAFSTSLWGLSAASFFILFLAFGERSRQWRRDSLRKQLNRIAFLESPYRLLSRWQNQTSKNVDIAGLTPEAIGQATGQQVASALMPVLGSISQNLKDIRELQKDGVEKISRELIAPVAAELEQSAKLSQETSQAVKELKEAIAASLLTISRFQEETLGNLQQLALQLQQILEQFQSETRQVMEAAAAQIQETLEQTGKHQQQTLEEVRQQTQQILKDANRAFIAQSDSIVQLGSEASALMEQAKDSLTGSLENIHAMLENSSEIVRQELEKFRLEYQDGLQTFFSEQNNLLEHILGRQREGLAAAIDSFKQALQEETERRKI
;
A
#
# COMPACT_ATOMS: atom_id res chain seq x y z
N MET A 1 -31.12 -20.94 13.50
CA MET A 1 -29.95 -21.41 12.71
C MET A 1 -29.41 -20.37 11.75
N VAL A 2 -30.25 -19.65 10.98
CA VAL A 2 -29.80 -18.71 9.94
C VAL A 2 -28.87 -17.60 10.46
N ASN A 3 -29.12 -17.04 11.65
CA ASN A 3 -28.21 -16.07 12.30
C ASN A 3 -26.76 -16.59 12.42
N GLN A 4 -26.59 -17.83 12.86
CA GLN A 4 -25.27 -18.42 13.05
C GLN A 4 -24.53 -18.61 11.73
N ILE A 5 -25.24 -18.95 10.66
CA ILE A 5 -24.65 -19.10 9.32
C ILE A 5 -24.08 -17.75 8.84
N PHE A 6 -24.84 -16.66 8.98
CA PHE A 6 -24.37 -15.33 8.61
C PHE A 6 -23.20 -14.85 9.46
N ILE A 7 -23.26 -15.06 10.77
CA ILE A 7 -22.14 -14.68 11.67
C ILE A 7 -20.89 -15.49 11.31
N ILE A 8 -21.00 -16.80 11.10
CA ILE A 8 -19.87 -17.65 10.69
C ILE A 8 -19.31 -17.20 9.33
N ALA A 9 -20.17 -16.84 8.38
CA ALA A 9 -19.75 -16.33 7.07
C ALA A 9 -18.99 -14.99 7.20
N ILE A 10 -19.52 -14.04 7.98
CA ILE A 10 -18.89 -12.74 8.24
C ILE A 10 -17.52 -12.93 8.90
N VAL A 11 -17.45 -13.77 9.95
CA VAL A 11 -16.20 -14.06 10.65
C VAL A 11 -15.20 -14.80 9.75
N GLY A 12 -15.67 -15.77 8.96
CA GLY A 12 -14.83 -16.51 8.01
C GLY A 12 -14.22 -15.62 6.94
N VAL A 13 -15.01 -14.72 6.34
CA VAL A 13 -14.53 -13.71 5.38
C VAL A 13 -13.53 -12.76 6.03
N ALA A 14 -13.81 -12.32 7.26
CA ALA A 14 -12.90 -11.43 8.00
C ALA A 14 -11.55 -12.10 8.32
N ILE A 15 -11.55 -13.36 8.76
CA ILE A 15 -10.31 -14.11 9.06
C ILE A 15 -9.50 -14.36 7.79
N LEU A 16 -10.15 -14.82 6.72
CA LEU A 16 -9.48 -15.09 5.44
C LEU A 16 -8.92 -13.79 4.85
N GLY A 17 -9.69 -12.70 4.94
CA GLY A 17 -9.24 -11.37 4.57
C GLY A 17 -8.01 -10.94 5.37
N ALA A 18 -8.03 -11.10 6.69
CA ALA A 18 -6.91 -10.72 7.55
C ALA A 18 -5.64 -11.51 7.20
N ALA A 19 -5.76 -12.82 6.97
CA ALA A 19 -4.63 -13.68 6.62
C ALA A 19 -3.96 -13.27 5.30
N ILE A 20 -4.75 -12.98 4.26
CA ILE A 20 -4.24 -12.54 2.97
C ILE A 20 -3.59 -11.14 3.09
N GLU A 21 -4.16 -10.22 3.85
CA GLU A 21 -3.55 -8.89 4.04
C GLU A 21 -2.22 -8.98 4.82
N ILE A 22 -2.14 -9.82 5.85
CA ILE A 22 -0.89 -10.09 6.58
C ILE A 22 0.16 -10.68 5.63
N SER A 23 -0.22 -11.65 4.81
CA SER A 23 0.65 -12.23 3.79
C SER A 23 1.11 -11.19 2.77
N ALA A 24 0.23 -10.29 2.34
CA ALA A 24 0.58 -9.19 1.43
C ALA A 24 1.58 -8.20 2.07
N ILE A 25 1.40 -7.86 3.35
CA ILE A 25 2.35 -7.03 4.09
C ILE A 25 3.72 -7.73 4.22
N ALA A 26 3.73 -9.02 4.58
CA ALA A 26 4.95 -9.81 4.71
C ALA A 26 5.69 -9.93 3.37
N THR A 27 4.96 -10.25 2.30
CA THR A 27 5.49 -10.34 0.93
C THR A 27 6.07 -9.01 0.46
N TYR A 28 5.40 -7.89 0.76
CA TYR A 28 5.93 -6.56 0.44
C TYR A 28 7.25 -6.26 1.18
N ARG A 29 7.33 -6.64 2.46
CA ARG A 29 8.53 -6.44 3.28
C ARG A 29 9.70 -7.32 2.85
N ILE A 30 9.46 -8.60 2.58
CA ILE A 30 10.50 -9.60 2.32
C ILE A 30 10.87 -9.64 0.83
N SER A 31 9.90 -9.81 -0.06
CA SER A 31 10.19 -10.02 -1.49
C SER A 31 10.44 -8.71 -2.22
N ARG A 32 9.52 -7.75 -2.12
CA ARG A 32 9.61 -6.49 -2.89
C ARG A 32 10.69 -5.56 -2.35
N CYS A 33 10.72 -5.36 -1.03
CA CYS A 33 11.67 -4.46 -0.38
C CYS A 33 12.96 -5.14 0.08
N GLY A 34 13.02 -6.48 0.14
CA GLY A 34 14.13 -7.19 0.79
C GLY A 34 15.46 -7.02 0.09
N ALA A 35 15.52 -7.12 -1.24
CA ALA A 35 16.76 -6.89 -1.98
C ALA A 35 17.31 -5.48 -1.77
N THR A 36 16.42 -4.47 -1.84
CA THR A 36 16.79 -3.06 -1.59
C THR A 36 17.22 -2.84 -0.14
N ALA A 37 16.54 -3.46 0.83
CA ALA A 37 16.88 -3.34 2.25
C ALA A 37 18.25 -3.97 2.56
N ARG A 38 18.50 -5.20 2.08
CA ARG A 38 19.79 -5.90 2.25
C ARG A 38 20.93 -5.12 1.60
N ALA A 39 20.73 -4.60 0.39
CA ALA A 39 21.74 -3.81 -0.29
C ALA A 39 22.05 -2.48 0.44
N ILE A 40 21.04 -1.75 0.92
CA ILE A 40 21.23 -0.54 1.74
C ILE A 40 21.99 -0.87 3.03
N GLU A 41 21.64 -1.98 3.68
CA GLU A 41 22.28 -2.39 4.93
C GLU A 41 23.75 -2.79 4.72
N TYR A 42 24.03 -3.52 3.64
CA TYR A 42 25.40 -3.85 3.22
C TYR A 42 26.24 -2.59 2.96
N LEU A 43 25.74 -1.65 2.15
CA LEU A 43 26.41 -0.38 1.86
C LEU A 43 26.65 0.45 3.12
N LYS A 44 25.68 0.46 4.04
CA LYS A 44 25.79 1.17 5.32
C LYS A 44 26.84 0.55 6.25
N GLN A 45 26.90 -0.78 6.33
CA GLN A 45 27.95 -1.46 7.09
C GLN A 45 29.33 -1.18 6.50
N TYR A 46 29.43 -1.19 5.17
CA TYR A 46 30.66 -0.90 4.47
C TYR A 46 31.16 0.54 4.72
N LEU A 47 30.28 1.54 4.61
CA LEU A 47 30.58 2.95 4.95
C LEU A 47 31.00 3.15 6.41
N LYS A 48 30.59 2.25 7.32
CA LYS A 48 30.98 2.31 8.73
C LYS A 48 32.35 1.68 8.98
N GLN A 49 32.75 0.69 8.18
CA GLN A 49 34.04 -0.02 8.31
C GLN A 49 35.18 0.70 7.60
N GLN A 50 34.91 1.36 6.48
CA GLN A 50 35.92 2.05 5.69
C GLN A 50 35.83 3.56 5.85
N GLN A 51 36.87 4.14 6.45
CA GLN A 51 37.07 5.57 6.62
C GLN A 51 37.88 6.15 5.44
N THR A 52 37.60 5.68 4.22
CA THR A 52 38.47 5.92 3.06
C THR A 52 38.10 7.20 2.32
N THR A 53 39.11 8.04 2.09
CA THR A 53 39.07 9.32 1.36
C THR A 53 39.16 9.15 -0.17
N GLU A 54 38.91 7.95 -0.69
CA GLU A 54 39.05 7.61 -2.11
C GLU A 54 37.71 7.72 -2.85
N ASN A 55 37.75 8.18 -4.11
CA ASN A 55 36.58 8.42 -4.95
C ASN A 55 35.93 7.12 -5.51
N SER A 56 36.41 5.95 -5.10
CA SER A 56 35.91 4.65 -5.55
C SER A 56 36.13 3.57 -4.52
N VAL A 57 35.11 2.74 -4.30
CA VAL A 57 35.09 1.60 -3.38
C VAL A 57 35.19 0.31 -4.18
N SER A 58 36.23 -0.48 -3.97
CA SER A 58 36.40 -1.79 -4.58
C SER A 58 35.85 -2.91 -3.68
N LEU A 59 34.96 -3.73 -4.24
CA LEU A 59 34.34 -4.87 -3.58
C LEU A 59 34.64 -6.16 -4.35
N GLN A 60 35.08 -7.21 -3.65
CA GLN A 60 35.30 -8.53 -4.25
C GLN A 60 33.96 -9.19 -4.59
N CYS A 61 33.79 -9.64 -5.83
CA CYS A 61 32.53 -10.22 -6.32
C CYS A 61 32.14 -11.53 -5.61
N GLN A 62 33.11 -12.29 -5.08
CA GLN A 62 32.89 -13.60 -4.45
C GLN A 62 32.29 -13.53 -3.03
N GLU A 63 32.39 -12.39 -2.35
CA GLU A 63 31.89 -12.23 -0.97
C GLU A 63 30.45 -11.66 -0.92
N ILE A 64 29.89 -11.30 -2.08
CA ILE A 64 28.59 -10.62 -2.16
C ILE A 64 27.49 -11.62 -2.51
N GLU A 65 26.42 -11.61 -1.71
CA GLU A 65 25.20 -12.37 -2.00
C GLU A 65 24.60 -11.96 -3.36
N GLU A 66 24.18 -12.93 -4.18
CA GLU A 66 23.83 -12.70 -5.59
C GLU A 66 22.73 -11.65 -5.79
N ASP A 67 21.74 -11.59 -4.90
CA ASP A 67 20.67 -10.59 -4.91
C ASP A 67 21.20 -9.16 -4.70
N ILE A 68 22.18 -9.00 -3.80
CA ILE A 68 22.81 -7.71 -3.51
C ILE A 68 23.66 -7.30 -4.70
N PHE A 69 24.45 -8.24 -5.25
CA PHE A 69 25.29 -8.02 -6.42
C PHE A 69 24.48 -7.48 -7.61
N ARG A 70 23.36 -8.14 -7.95
CA ARG A 70 22.46 -7.68 -9.03
C ARG A 70 21.85 -6.31 -8.74
N TRP A 71 21.51 -6.03 -7.49
CA TRP A 71 20.94 -4.73 -7.10
C TRP A 71 21.98 -3.61 -7.26
N LEU A 72 23.22 -3.84 -6.81
CA LEU A 72 24.33 -2.88 -6.93
C LEU A 72 24.60 -2.54 -8.40
N LEU A 73 24.70 -3.56 -9.26
CA LEU A 73 24.94 -3.40 -10.69
C LEU A 73 23.87 -2.55 -11.40
N ARG A 74 22.61 -2.67 -10.95
CA ARG A 74 21.47 -1.99 -11.58
C ARG A 74 21.33 -0.53 -11.16
N HIS A 75 21.71 -0.21 -9.93
CA HIS A 75 21.35 1.07 -9.30
C HIS A 75 22.53 2.02 -9.08
N LEU A 76 23.75 1.51 -8.90
CA LEU A 76 24.94 2.32 -8.62
C LEU A 76 25.85 2.50 -9.83
N ASP A 77 26.60 3.60 -9.86
CA ASP A 77 27.69 3.82 -10.82
C ASP A 77 28.84 2.86 -10.49
N ASN A 78 28.96 1.81 -11.30
CA ASN A 78 29.88 0.70 -11.08
C ASN A 78 30.75 0.45 -12.31
N LYS A 79 31.99 0.01 -12.08
CA LYS A 79 32.85 -0.59 -13.11
C LYS A 79 33.33 -1.94 -12.63
N ILE A 80 33.23 -2.94 -13.51
CA ILE A 80 33.71 -4.29 -13.25
C ILE A 80 35.12 -4.40 -13.84
N ILE A 81 36.10 -4.72 -13.00
CA ILE A 81 37.46 -5.03 -13.44
C ILE A 81 37.79 -6.40 -12.87
N GLU A 82 37.96 -7.38 -13.76
CA GLU A 82 38.18 -8.80 -13.43
C GLU A 82 37.11 -9.35 -12.46
N ASN A 83 37.45 -9.47 -11.17
CA ASN A 83 36.61 -10.05 -10.11
C ASN A 83 36.25 -9.03 -9.02
N THR A 84 36.41 -7.73 -9.30
CA THR A 84 36.14 -6.65 -8.35
C THR A 84 35.16 -5.65 -8.95
N ILE A 85 34.10 -5.32 -8.21
CA ILE A 85 33.22 -4.19 -8.52
C ILE A 85 33.80 -2.94 -7.87
N SER A 86 34.11 -1.94 -8.68
CA SER A 86 34.39 -0.58 -8.19
C SER A 86 33.12 0.26 -8.23
N LEU A 87 32.62 0.68 -7.07
CA LEU A 87 31.50 1.60 -6.89
C LEU A 87 32.03 3.03 -6.77
N ARG A 88 31.48 3.97 -7.53
CA ARG A 88 31.87 5.39 -7.38
C ARG A 88 31.32 5.97 -6.09
N GLN A 89 32.18 6.72 -5.40
CA GLN A 89 31.82 7.49 -4.20
C GLN A 89 32.24 8.96 -4.39
N GLU A 90 31.36 9.89 -4.05
CA GLU A 90 31.67 11.33 -4.04
C GLU A 90 31.27 11.92 -2.69
N GLY A 91 32.20 12.58 -1.99
CA GLY A 91 31.93 13.23 -0.71
C GLY A 91 31.44 12.27 0.39
N GLY A 92 31.88 11.01 0.36
CA GLY A 92 31.43 9.99 1.31
C GLY A 92 30.09 9.33 0.98
N SER A 93 29.41 9.71 -0.09
CA SER A 93 28.15 9.11 -0.54
C SER A 93 28.30 8.36 -1.86
N PHE A 94 27.58 7.26 -2.05
CA PHE A 94 27.57 6.51 -3.29
C PHE A 94 26.79 7.23 -4.40
N VAL A 95 27.21 7.06 -5.64
CA VAL A 95 26.54 7.64 -6.80
C VAL A 95 25.52 6.66 -7.38
N LEU A 96 24.23 7.04 -7.37
CA LEU A 96 23.15 6.28 -7.99
C LEU A 96 22.98 6.70 -9.45
N LEU A 97 23.01 5.73 -10.37
CA LEU A 97 22.60 5.91 -11.76
C LEU A 97 21.08 5.83 -11.91
N SER A 98 20.44 4.95 -11.15
CA SER A 98 18.99 4.77 -11.19
C SER A 98 18.44 4.54 -9.79
N TYR A 99 17.34 5.23 -9.46
CA TYR A 99 16.70 5.04 -8.18
C TYR A 99 15.84 3.77 -8.20
N PRO A 100 15.85 2.93 -7.14
CA PRO A 100 15.06 1.71 -7.10
C PRO A 100 13.56 1.97 -7.32
N SER A 101 12.97 1.30 -8.32
CA SER A 101 11.57 1.52 -8.71
C SER A 101 10.56 1.21 -7.58
N VAL A 102 10.90 0.28 -6.68
CA VAL A 102 10.11 -0.06 -5.49
C VAL A 102 9.95 1.13 -4.54
N LEU A 103 10.94 2.04 -4.53
CA LEU A 103 10.92 3.24 -3.71
C LEU A 103 10.33 4.47 -4.42
N GLN A 104 10.26 4.45 -5.76
CA GLN A 104 9.64 5.52 -6.55
C GLN A 104 8.12 5.33 -6.72
N LYS A 105 7.68 4.08 -6.91
CA LYS A 105 6.26 3.78 -7.19
C LYS A 105 5.38 4.02 -5.95
N PRO A 106 4.11 4.44 -6.14
CA PRO A 106 3.14 4.46 -5.05
C PRO A 106 2.98 3.06 -4.47
N ILE A 107 2.65 2.98 -3.18
CA ILE A 107 2.48 1.69 -2.51
C ILE A 107 1.26 0.98 -3.08
N PRO A 108 1.39 -0.33 -3.39
CA PRO A 108 0.26 -1.09 -3.87
C PRO A 108 -0.87 -1.08 -2.82
N ARG A 109 -2.11 -0.90 -3.30
CA ARG A 109 -3.31 -1.04 -2.47
C ARG A 109 -3.41 -2.45 -1.91
N SER A 110 -4.11 -2.61 -0.80
CA SER A 110 -4.44 -3.93 -0.26
C SER A 110 -5.16 -4.77 -1.32
N PRO A 111 -4.81 -6.06 -1.50
CA PRO A 111 -5.54 -6.97 -2.40
C PRO A 111 -7.00 -7.18 -1.97
N ILE A 112 -7.39 -6.79 -0.76
CA ILE A 112 -8.71 -7.05 -0.17
C ILE A 112 -9.36 -5.75 0.29
N TYR A 113 -9.14 -4.68 -0.48
CA TYR A 113 -9.76 -3.37 -0.19
C TYR A 113 -11.30 -3.41 -0.18
N PHE A 114 -11.90 -4.41 -0.84
CA PHE A 114 -13.36 -4.59 -0.92
C PHE A 114 -13.98 -5.34 0.27
N ALA A 115 -13.18 -5.95 1.16
CA ALA A 115 -13.70 -6.75 2.27
C ALA A 115 -14.63 -5.97 3.22
N PRO A 116 -14.34 -4.71 3.62
CA PRO A 116 -15.27 -3.96 4.46
C PRO A 116 -16.66 -3.82 3.82
N THR A 117 -16.71 -3.49 2.53
CA THR A 117 -17.96 -3.36 1.79
C THR A 117 -18.72 -4.69 1.74
N LEU A 118 -18.00 -5.80 1.51
CA LEU A 118 -18.57 -7.14 1.50
C LEU A 118 -19.14 -7.54 2.88
N LEU A 119 -18.44 -7.23 3.97
CA LEU A 119 -18.88 -7.51 5.34
C LEU A 119 -20.15 -6.72 5.69
N THR A 120 -20.23 -5.44 5.30
CA THR A 120 -21.44 -4.63 5.45
C THR A 120 -22.59 -5.20 4.63
N ALA A 121 -22.34 -5.58 3.37
CA ALA A 121 -23.36 -6.18 2.50
C ALA A 121 -23.89 -7.50 3.07
N LEU A 122 -23.02 -8.36 3.63
CA LEU A 122 -23.42 -9.58 4.31
C LEU A 122 -24.26 -9.31 5.56
N GLY A 123 -23.93 -8.27 6.33
CA GLY A 123 -24.74 -7.83 7.47
C GLY A 123 -26.15 -7.36 7.07
N VAL A 124 -26.25 -6.54 6.01
CA VAL A 124 -27.52 -6.09 5.45
C VAL A 124 -28.34 -7.26 4.90
N LEU A 125 -27.71 -8.20 4.19
CA LEU A 125 -28.38 -9.40 3.67
C LEU A 125 -28.90 -10.29 4.81
N GLY A 126 -28.10 -10.49 5.86
CA GLY A 126 -28.54 -11.20 7.06
C GLY A 126 -29.75 -10.54 7.74
N THR A 127 -29.81 -9.20 7.71
CA THR A 127 -30.94 -8.42 8.24
C THR A 127 -32.22 -8.71 7.46
N PHE A 128 -32.15 -8.66 6.13
CA PHE A 128 -33.30 -9.00 5.28
C PHE A 128 -33.76 -10.45 5.45
N ALA A 129 -32.82 -11.40 5.56
CA ALA A 129 -33.14 -12.80 5.83
C ALA A 129 -33.80 -12.99 7.19
N GLY A 130 -33.32 -12.29 8.23
CA GLY A 130 -33.89 -12.34 9.58
C GLY A 130 -35.33 -11.82 9.64
N ILE A 131 -35.61 -10.70 8.95
CA ILE A 131 -36.97 -10.15 8.83
C ILE A 131 -37.87 -11.09 8.04
N TYR A 132 -37.39 -11.61 6.89
CA TYR A 132 -38.16 -12.54 6.05
C TYR A 132 -38.61 -13.78 6.83
N LEU A 133 -37.70 -14.40 7.59
CA LEU A 133 -38.02 -15.56 8.42
C LEU A 133 -38.93 -15.21 9.60
N GLY A 134 -38.76 -14.03 10.20
CA GLY A 134 -39.64 -13.54 11.27
C GLY A 134 -41.07 -13.26 10.81
N LEU A 135 -41.27 -12.93 9.53
CA LEU A 135 -42.58 -12.71 8.92
C LEU A 135 -43.23 -14.02 8.43
N GLN A 136 -42.43 -15.04 8.09
CA GLN A 136 -42.94 -16.32 7.57
C GLN A 136 -43.75 -17.12 8.62
N GLY A 137 -43.48 -16.91 9.91
CA GLY A 137 -44.23 -17.52 11.02
C GLY A 137 -45.57 -16.85 11.34
N VAL A 138 -45.88 -15.71 10.70
CA VAL A 138 -47.11 -14.94 10.96
C VAL A 138 -48.24 -15.44 10.07
N SER A 139 -49.06 -16.35 10.58
CA SER A 139 -50.33 -16.73 9.96
C SER A 139 -51.38 -15.64 10.21
N LEU A 140 -51.57 -14.77 9.21
CA LEU A 140 -52.60 -13.72 9.21
C LEU A 140 -54.04 -14.25 9.32
N ASP A 141 -54.25 -15.56 9.13
CA ASP A 141 -55.54 -16.24 9.23
C ASP A 141 -55.98 -16.56 10.68
N ALA A 142 -55.09 -16.40 11.67
CA ALA A 142 -55.33 -16.79 13.07
C ALA A 142 -55.53 -15.62 14.05
N ILE A 143 -55.89 -14.43 13.55
CA ILE A 143 -56.02 -13.17 14.34
C ILE A 143 -57.25 -13.18 15.29
N ALA A 144 -58.09 -14.21 15.25
CA ALA A 144 -59.32 -14.27 16.05
C ALA A 144 -59.11 -14.56 17.55
N ASP A 145 -57.96 -15.12 17.97
CA ASP A 145 -57.69 -15.50 19.36
C ASP A 145 -56.60 -14.63 20.00
N SER A 146 -56.85 -14.03 21.17
CA SER A 146 -55.86 -13.15 21.84
C SER A 146 -54.55 -13.86 22.23
N ASN A 147 -54.57 -15.19 22.38
CA ASN A 147 -53.38 -15.99 22.68
C ASN A 147 -52.48 -16.21 21.44
N SER A 148 -53.02 -16.23 20.23
CA SER A 148 -52.23 -16.34 19.01
C SER A 148 -51.50 -15.02 18.70
N LEU A 149 -52.10 -13.86 19.00
CA LEU A 149 -51.49 -12.55 18.84
C LEU A 149 -50.21 -12.35 19.67
N LEU A 150 -50.17 -12.86 20.90
CA LEU A 150 -48.97 -12.84 21.74
C LEU A 150 -47.87 -13.75 21.18
N ALA A 151 -48.23 -14.90 20.63
CA ALA A 151 -47.28 -15.81 19.98
C ALA A 151 -46.71 -15.19 18.70
N THR A 152 -47.56 -14.62 17.84
CA THR A 152 -47.17 -13.88 16.63
C THR A 152 -46.25 -12.69 16.95
N SER A 153 -46.54 -11.94 18.01
CA SER A 153 -45.70 -10.82 18.46
C SER A 153 -44.32 -11.30 18.95
N THR A 154 -44.28 -12.43 19.65
CA THR A 154 -43.03 -13.04 20.15
C THR A 154 -42.15 -13.54 19.00
N GLU A 155 -42.76 -14.11 17.95
CA GLU A 155 -42.05 -14.62 16.78
C GLU A 155 -41.48 -13.49 15.90
N LEU A 156 -42.25 -12.41 15.71
CA LEU A 156 -41.77 -11.18 15.06
C LEU A 156 -40.59 -10.54 15.83
N LEU A 157 -40.69 -10.46 17.17
CA LEU A 157 -39.61 -9.96 18.02
C LEU A 157 -38.34 -10.83 17.91
N SER A 158 -38.50 -12.14 17.77
CA SER A 158 -37.39 -13.07 17.56
C SER A 158 -36.68 -12.86 16.21
N GLY A 159 -37.45 -12.71 15.12
CA GLY A 159 -36.89 -12.41 13.79
C GLY A 159 -36.19 -11.06 13.73
N MET A 160 -36.77 -10.04 14.36
CA MET A 160 -36.16 -8.70 14.46
C MET A 160 -34.84 -8.74 15.26
N LYS A 161 -34.78 -9.47 16.39
CA LYS A 161 -33.55 -9.66 17.15
C LYS A 161 -32.43 -10.29 16.31
N VAL A 162 -32.78 -11.31 15.51
CA VAL A 162 -31.83 -11.95 14.59
C VAL A 162 -31.32 -10.96 13.54
N ALA A 163 -32.23 -10.20 12.91
CA ALA A 163 -31.89 -9.23 11.89
C ALA A 163 -30.94 -8.12 12.41
N PHE A 164 -31.23 -7.57 13.59
CA PHE A 164 -30.37 -6.57 14.24
C PHE A 164 -28.99 -7.15 14.59
N SER A 165 -28.93 -8.38 15.11
CA SER A 165 -27.67 -9.04 15.46
C SER A 165 -26.76 -9.22 14.24
N THR A 166 -27.30 -9.67 13.10
CA THR A 166 -26.50 -9.87 11.87
C THR A 166 -25.95 -8.56 11.31
N SER A 167 -26.75 -7.48 11.35
CA SER A 167 -26.31 -6.15 10.92
C SER A 167 -25.17 -5.63 11.79
N LEU A 168 -25.30 -5.79 13.11
CA LEU A 168 -24.29 -5.34 14.07
C LEU A 168 -22.96 -6.06 13.84
N TRP A 169 -22.97 -7.37 13.58
CA TRP A 169 -21.76 -8.12 13.25
C TRP A 169 -21.13 -7.67 11.94
N GLY A 170 -21.93 -7.43 10.88
CA GLY A 170 -21.42 -6.97 9.59
C GLY A 170 -20.77 -5.59 9.67
N LEU A 171 -21.43 -4.62 10.30
CA LEU A 171 -20.91 -3.26 10.48
C LEU A 171 -19.70 -3.22 11.42
N SER A 172 -19.72 -3.99 12.50
CA SER A 172 -18.59 -4.07 13.45
C SER A 172 -17.36 -4.69 12.79
N ALA A 173 -17.54 -5.80 12.07
CA ALA A 173 -16.47 -6.45 11.33
C ALA A 173 -15.91 -5.52 10.24
N ALA A 174 -16.78 -4.85 9.47
CA ALA A 174 -16.36 -3.90 8.44
C ALA A 174 -15.56 -2.72 9.02
N SER A 175 -16.02 -2.13 10.12
CA SER A 175 -15.35 -1.01 10.79
C SER A 175 -13.97 -1.41 11.30
N PHE A 176 -13.88 -2.59 11.94
CA PHE A 176 -12.61 -3.15 12.36
C PHE A 176 -11.67 -3.37 11.16
N PHE A 177 -12.20 -3.91 10.06
CA PHE A 177 -11.42 -4.22 8.87
C PHE A 177 -10.90 -2.97 8.16
N ILE A 178 -11.66 -1.86 8.14
CA ILE A 178 -11.19 -0.56 7.62
C ILE A 178 -9.97 -0.08 8.42
N LEU A 179 -10.04 -0.11 9.75
CA LEU A 179 -8.91 0.27 10.60
C LEU A 179 -7.70 -0.63 10.39
N PHE A 180 -7.94 -1.94 10.24
CA PHE A 180 -6.90 -2.93 9.97
C PHE A 180 -6.19 -2.68 8.63
N LEU A 181 -6.95 -2.42 7.55
CA LEU A 181 -6.38 -2.06 6.24
C LEU A 181 -5.59 -0.74 6.30
N ALA A 182 -6.10 0.26 7.00
CA ALA A 182 -5.41 1.53 7.21
C ALA A 182 -4.06 1.33 7.92
N PHE A 183 -4.00 0.45 8.93
CA PHE A 183 -2.76 0.08 9.59
C PHE A 183 -1.78 -0.64 8.64
N GLY A 184 -2.28 -1.56 7.82
CA GLY A 184 -1.49 -2.26 6.80
C GLY A 184 -0.85 -1.30 5.78
N GLU A 185 -1.63 -0.34 5.29
CA GLU A 185 -1.13 0.70 4.38
C GLU A 185 -0.08 1.59 5.04
N ARG A 186 -0.34 2.07 6.26
CA ARG A 186 0.60 2.89 7.03
C ARG A 186 1.91 2.13 7.29
N SER A 187 1.83 0.83 7.59
CA SER A 187 2.97 -0.04 7.80
C SER A 187 3.85 -0.19 6.55
N ARG A 188 3.23 -0.37 5.37
CA ARG A 188 3.95 -0.41 4.08
C ARG A 188 4.58 0.95 3.75
N GLN A 189 3.86 2.04 4.00
CA GLN A 189 4.34 3.42 3.82
C GLN A 189 5.56 3.70 4.66
N TRP A 190 5.46 3.42 5.95
CA TRP A 190 6.57 3.61 6.88
C TRP A 190 7.81 2.80 6.48
N ARG A 191 7.66 1.54 6.03
CA ARG A 191 8.80 0.73 5.58
C ARG A 191 9.48 1.32 4.36
N ARG A 192 8.72 1.73 3.33
CA ARG A 192 9.27 2.34 2.10
C ARG A 192 9.95 3.67 2.41
N ASP A 193 9.32 4.51 3.20
CA ASP A 193 9.84 5.84 3.53
C ASP A 193 11.09 5.75 4.40
N SER A 194 11.16 4.75 5.29
CA SER A 194 12.37 4.42 6.04
C SER A 194 13.52 4.01 5.09
N LEU A 195 13.27 3.12 4.13
CA LEU A 195 14.29 2.71 3.16
C LEU A 195 14.73 3.87 2.25
N ARG A 196 13.80 4.72 1.79
CA ARG A 196 14.11 5.93 1.02
C ARG A 196 15.00 6.89 1.81
N LYS A 197 14.68 7.14 3.09
CA LYS A 197 15.51 7.99 3.96
C LYS A 197 16.91 7.38 4.18
N GLN A 198 16.99 6.07 4.37
CA GLN A 198 18.28 5.39 4.52
C GLN A 198 19.12 5.46 3.25
N LEU A 199 18.52 5.21 2.07
CA LEU A 199 19.20 5.30 0.79
C LEU A 199 19.70 6.72 0.50
N ASN A 200 18.85 7.73 0.67
CA ASN A 200 19.22 9.13 0.43
C ASN A 200 20.31 9.65 1.37
N ARG A 201 20.55 8.97 2.50
CA ARG A 201 21.63 9.31 3.43
C ARG A 201 22.98 8.73 3.02
N ILE A 202 22.98 7.60 2.30
CA ILE A 202 24.19 6.90 1.88
C ILE A 202 24.52 7.12 0.41
N ALA A 203 23.55 7.56 -0.39
CA ALA A 203 23.68 7.70 -1.82
C ALA A 203 22.85 8.86 -2.37
N PHE A 204 23.34 9.49 -3.43
CA PHE A 204 22.62 10.56 -4.14
C PHE A 204 22.41 10.17 -5.60
N LEU A 205 21.31 10.64 -6.18
CA LEU A 205 21.01 10.45 -7.59
C LEU A 205 21.80 11.47 -8.42
N GLU A 206 22.59 10.99 -9.38
CA GLU A 206 23.32 11.89 -10.27
C GLU A 206 22.36 12.59 -11.23
N SER A 207 22.51 13.92 -11.39
CA SER A 207 21.65 14.66 -12.31
C SER A 207 22.02 14.36 -13.77
N PRO A 208 21.03 14.26 -14.68
CA PRO A 208 21.28 14.03 -16.10
C PRO A 208 22.26 15.03 -16.73
N TYR A 209 22.27 16.28 -16.24
CA TYR A 209 23.20 17.32 -16.66
C TYR A 209 24.66 16.97 -16.35
N ARG A 210 24.93 16.38 -15.18
CA ARG A 210 26.30 15.92 -14.84
C ARG A 210 26.72 14.74 -15.70
N LEU A 211 25.83 13.80 -15.98
CA LEU A 211 26.11 12.69 -16.89
C LEU A 211 26.43 13.19 -18.30
N LEU A 212 25.64 14.11 -18.86
CA LEU A 212 25.89 14.73 -20.17
C LEU A 212 27.22 15.47 -20.24
N SER A 213 27.54 16.28 -19.22
CA SER A 213 28.81 17.01 -19.15
C SER A 213 30.03 16.08 -19.12
N ARG A 214 29.92 14.91 -18.45
CA ARG A 214 30.97 13.90 -18.46
C ARG A 214 31.12 13.26 -19.83
N TRP A 215 30.02 12.86 -20.46
CA TRP A 215 30.04 12.29 -21.81
C TRP A 215 30.77 13.23 -22.76
N GLN A 216 30.42 14.52 -22.76
CA GLN A 216 31.06 15.53 -23.60
C GLN A 216 32.57 15.66 -23.31
N ASN A 217 32.99 15.68 -22.05
CA ASN A 217 34.41 15.75 -21.68
C ASN A 217 35.19 14.46 -21.98
N GLN A 218 34.55 13.29 -21.95
CA GLN A 218 35.20 12.02 -22.27
C GLN A 218 35.44 11.86 -23.78
N THR A 219 34.52 12.33 -24.61
CA THR A 219 34.69 12.35 -26.08
C THR A 219 35.83 13.29 -26.48
N SER A 220 36.02 14.40 -25.76
CA SER A 220 37.11 15.36 -26.02
C SER A 220 38.50 14.86 -25.59
N LYS A 221 38.61 13.82 -24.75
CA LYS A 221 39.91 13.32 -24.24
C LYS A 221 40.49 12.12 -25.00
N ASN A 222 39.71 11.44 -25.84
CA ASN A 222 40.11 10.18 -26.49
C ASN A 222 40.26 10.26 -28.02
N VAL A 223 40.21 11.46 -28.62
CA VAL A 223 40.43 11.65 -30.06
C VAL A 223 41.65 12.55 -30.27
N ASP A 224 42.83 11.99 -30.02
CA ASP A 224 44.10 12.56 -30.48
C ASP A 224 44.44 11.93 -31.85
N ILE A 225 43.69 12.33 -32.88
CA ILE A 225 43.93 11.94 -34.28
C ILE A 225 45.07 12.78 -34.90
N ALA A 226 45.65 13.74 -34.15
CA ALA A 226 46.68 14.65 -34.64
C ALA A 226 48.11 14.09 -34.59
N GLY A 227 48.34 12.91 -33.98
CA GLY A 227 49.68 12.38 -33.69
C GLY A 227 50.29 11.38 -34.70
N LEU A 228 49.58 11.00 -35.76
CA LEU A 228 50.09 10.05 -36.77
C LEU A 228 50.51 10.79 -38.05
N THR A 229 51.69 11.42 -38.04
CA THR A 229 52.22 12.05 -39.26
C THR A 229 53.18 11.11 -40.03
N PRO A 230 53.17 11.13 -41.38
CA PRO A 230 54.04 10.30 -42.25
C PRO A 230 55.54 10.47 -41.99
N GLU A 231 55.98 11.59 -41.41
CA GLU A 231 57.39 11.86 -41.13
C GLU A 231 57.98 10.91 -40.08
N ALA A 232 57.21 10.51 -39.06
CA ALA A 232 57.67 9.60 -38.01
C ALA A 232 57.97 8.19 -38.55
N ILE A 233 57.22 7.77 -39.57
CA ILE A 233 57.39 6.48 -40.27
C ILE A 233 58.57 6.55 -41.26
N GLY A 234 58.74 7.67 -41.96
CA GLY A 234 59.85 7.88 -42.89
C GLY A 234 61.24 7.86 -42.21
N GLN A 235 61.33 8.42 -41.00
CA GLN A 235 62.61 8.55 -40.28
C GLN A 235 63.12 7.21 -39.72
N ALA A 236 62.23 6.37 -39.20
CA ALA A 236 62.57 5.04 -38.69
C ALA A 236 63.06 4.10 -39.82
N THR A 237 62.45 4.20 -40.99
CA THR A 237 62.77 3.34 -42.14
C THR A 237 64.13 3.72 -42.77
N GLY A 238 64.44 5.02 -42.86
CA GLY A 238 65.70 5.50 -43.43
C GLY A 238 66.95 5.15 -42.60
N GLN A 239 66.85 5.18 -41.27
CA GLN A 239 67.95 4.83 -40.37
C GLN A 239 68.32 3.34 -40.43
N GLN A 240 67.33 2.47 -40.64
CA GLN A 240 67.54 1.02 -40.63
C GLN A 240 68.19 0.51 -41.93
N VAL A 241 67.92 1.16 -43.06
CA VAL A 241 68.52 0.81 -44.37
C VAL A 241 69.97 1.28 -44.45
N ALA A 242 70.31 2.47 -43.96
CA ALA A 242 71.67 2.99 -43.96
C ALA A 242 72.62 2.17 -43.06
N SER A 243 72.11 1.68 -41.92
CA SER A 243 72.83 0.80 -41.00
C SER A 243 73.23 -0.55 -41.61
N ALA A 244 72.45 -1.07 -42.56
CA ALA A 244 72.68 -2.41 -43.12
C ALA A 244 73.67 -2.42 -44.31
N LEU A 245 73.76 -1.33 -45.08
CA LEU A 245 74.50 -1.29 -46.34
C LEU A 245 75.99 -0.87 -46.22
N MET A 246 76.36 -0.11 -45.19
CA MET A 246 77.74 0.36 -44.99
C MET A 246 78.81 -0.74 -44.77
N PRO A 247 78.59 -1.80 -43.97
CA PRO A 247 79.63 -2.80 -43.70
C PRO A 247 79.91 -3.74 -44.89
N VAL A 248 78.95 -3.94 -45.78
CA VAL A 248 79.08 -4.81 -46.97
C VAL A 248 79.95 -4.17 -48.05
N LEU A 249 79.86 -2.84 -48.22
CA LEU A 249 80.70 -2.11 -49.16
C LEU A 249 82.17 -2.04 -48.73
N GLY A 250 82.44 -2.08 -47.41
CA GLY A 250 83.80 -2.10 -46.86
C GLY A 250 84.54 -3.42 -47.08
N SER A 251 83.85 -4.55 -46.91
CA SER A 251 84.45 -5.90 -47.03
C SER A 251 84.81 -6.29 -48.47
N ILE A 252 84.07 -5.78 -49.47
CA ILE A 252 84.38 -5.99 -50.90
C ILE A 252 85.67 -5.26 -51.31
N SER A 253 85.93 -4.07 -50.75
CA SER A 253 87.13 -3.29 -51.06
C SER A 253 88.41 -3.90 -50.47
N GLN A 254 88.31 -4.53 -49.29
CA GLN A 254 89.43 -5.20 -48.61
C GLN A 254 89.90 -6.45 -49.37
N ASN A 255 88.96 -7.30 -49.79
CA ASN A 255 89.27 -8.56 -50.50
C ASN A 255 89.90 -8.36 -51.89
N LEU A 256 89.68 -7.21 -52.52
CA LEU A 256 90.30 -6.86 -53.80
C LEU A 256 91.77 -6.43 -53.66
N LYS A 257 92.24 -6.07 -52.45
CA LYS A 257 93.66 -5.77 -52.19
C LYS A 257 94.48 -7.04 -51.99
N ASP A 258 93.95 -8.04 -51.28
CA ASP A 258 94.69 -9.25 -50.88
C ASP A 258 94.96 -10.20 -52.07
N ILE A 259 94.12 -10.19 -53.11
CA ILE A 259 94.30 -11.02 -54.31
C ILE A 259 95.47 -10.53 -55.20
N ARG A 260 95.90 -9.27 -55.04
CA ARG A 260 96.95 -8.68 -55.89
C ARG A 260 98.37 -9.01 -55.44
N GLU A 261 98.55 -9.56 -54.24
CA GLU A 261 99.86 -9.75 -53.61
C GLU A 261 100.42 -11.19 -53.74
N LEU A 262 99.61 -12.17 -54.16
CA LEU A 262 99.97 -13.60 -54.16
C LEU A 262 100.47 -14.17 -55.50
N GLN A 263 100.99 -13.33 -56.41
CA GLN A 263 101.63 -13.80 -57.65
C GLN A 263 103.16 -13.66 -57.60
N LYS A 264 103.83 -14.58 -56.91
CA LYS A 264 105.21 -14.97 -57.26
C LYS A 264 105.59 -16.32 -56.65
N ASP A 265 105.96 -17.24 -57.53
CA ASP A 265 106.56 -18.56 -57.31
C ASP A 265 105.69 -19.72 -56.82
N GLY A 266 105.54 -20.72 -57.70
CA GLY A 266 105.03 -22.04 -57.33
C GLY A 266 104.38 -22.88 -58.44
N VAL A 267 104.70 -22.69 -59.73
CA VAL A 267 103.97 -23.35 -60.83
C VAL A 267 104.36 -24.83 -61.05
N GLU A 268 105.49 -25.32 -60.55
CA GLU A 268 105.91 -26.70 -60.90
C GLU A 268 105.47 -27.80 -59.93
N LYS A 269 104.94 -27.50 -58.75
CA LYS A 269 104.56 -28.53 -57.75
C LYS A 269 103.07 -28.88 -57.69
N ILE A 270 102.19 -28.07 -58.30
CA ILE A 270 100.73 -28.20 -58.20
C ILE A 270 100.15 -29.28 -59.14
N SER A 271 100.81 -29.59 -60.26
CA SER A 271 100.18 -30.35 -61.35
C SER A 271 99.96 -31.84 -61.07
N ARG A 272 100.54 -32.43 -60.00
CA ARG A 272 100.44 -33.89 -59.74
C ARG A 272 99.63 -34.30 -58.51
N GLU A 273 99.30 -33.40 -57.58
CA GLU A 273 98.55 -33.76 -56.36
C GLU A 273 97.13 -33.14 -56.25
N LEU A 274 96.74 -32.20 -57.12
CA LEU A 274 95.48 -31.43 -56.95
C LEU A 274 94.34 -31.72 -57.93
N ILE A 275 94.58 -32.41 -59.06
CA ILE A 275 93.55 -32.53 -60.13
C ILE A 275 92.39 -33.45 -59.71
N ALA A 276 92.64 -34.51 -58.96
CA ALA A 276 91.62 -35.49 -58.55
C ALA A 276 90.64 -34.96 -57.46
N PRO A 277 91.09 -34.37 -56.34
CA PRO A 277 90.16 -33.85 -55.32
C PRO A 277 89.38 -32.63 -55.81
N VAL A 278 90.01 -31.74 -56.60
CA VAL A 278 89.36 -30.54 -57.14
C VAL A 278 88.26 -30.90 -58.15
N ALA A 279 88.43 -31.96 -58.95
CA ALA A 279 87.38 -32.43 -59.85
C ALA A 279 86.14 -32.96 -59.10
N ALA A 280 86.35 -33.71 -58.00
CA ALA A 280 85.26 -34.21 -57.15
C ALA A 280 84.53 -33.07 -56.40
N GLU A 281 85.26 -32.07 -55.94
CA GLU A 281 84.71 -30.93 -55.20
C GLU A 281 84.02 -29.90 -56.13
N LEU A 282 84.46 -29.82 -57.39
CA LEU A 282 83.75 -29.13 -58.48
C LEU A 282 82.47 -29.86 -58.89
N GLU A 283 82.46 -31.19 -58.95
CA GLU A 283 81.25 -31.97 -59.24
C GLU A 283 80.22 -31.83 -58.12
N GLN A 284 80.67 -31.85 -56.85
CA GLN A 284 79.82 -31.56 -55.70
C GLN A 284 79.32 -30.12 -55.68
N SER A 285 80.17 -29.13 -56.00
CA SER A 285 79.76 -27.73 -56.13
C SER A 285 78.79 -27.50 -57.30
N ALA A 286 78.95 -28.21 -58.41
CA ALA A 286 78.03 -28.15 -59.54
C ALA A 286 76.66 -28.71 -59.15
N LYS A 287 76.63 -29.83 -58.41
CA LYS A 287 75.40 -30.42 -57.90
C LYS A 287 74.69 -29.53 -56.86
N LEU A 288 75.45 -28.96 -55.92
CA LEU A 288 74.93 -28.03 -54.92
C LEU A 288 74.44 -26.73 -55.57
N SER A 289 75.14 -26.22 -56.59
CA SER A 289 74.72 -25.05 -57.37
C SER A 289 73.44 -25.32 -58.17
N GLN A 290 73.26 -26.55 -58.67
CA GLN A 290 72.03 -26.97 -59.33
C GLN A 290 70.86 -27.10 -58.34
N GLU A 291 71.08 -27.73 -57.18
CA GLU A 291 70.09 -27.80 -56.09
C GLU A 291 69.72 -26.41 -55.57
N THR A 292 70.70 -25.52 -55.41
CA THR A 292 70.49 -24.12 -55.01
C THR A 292 69.71 -23.35 -56.07
N SER A 293 70.02 -23.54 -57.36
CA SER A 293 69.27 -22.93 -58.46
C SER A 293 67.83 -23.42 -58.50
N GLN A 294 67.58 -24.69 -58.18
CA GLN A 294 66.25 -25.25 -58.12
C GLN A 294 65.46 -24.72 -56.92
N ALA A 295 66.09 -24.63 -55.73
CA ALA A 295 65.48 -24.00 -54.56
C ALA A 295 65.18 -22.50 -54.79
N VAL A 296 66.06 -21.77 -55.48
CA VAL A 296 65.82 -20.36 -55.85
C VAL A 296 64.65 -20.24 -56.85
N LYS A 297 64.49 -21.20 -57.76
CA LYS A 297 63.37 -21.23 -58.69
C LYS A 297 62.04 -21.48 -57.97
N GLU A 298 62.00 -22.46 -57.07
CA GLU A 298 60.83 -22.74 -56.22
C GLU A 298 60.50 -21.54 -55.32
N LEU A 299 61.51 -20.89 -54.74
CA LEU A 299 61.33 -19.67 -53.95
C LEU A 299 60.76 -18.51 -54.80
N LYS A 300 61.24 -18.33 -56.03
CA LYS A 300 60.71 -17.32 -56.96
C LYS A 300 59.24 -17.59 -57.30
N GLU A 301 58.88 -18.85 -57.54
CA GLU A 301 57.49 -19.26 -57.81
C GLU A 301 56.59 -19.03 -56.58
N ALA A 302 57.07 -19.35 -55.37
CA ALA A 302 56.35 -19.11 -54.12
C ALA A 302 56.16 -17.60 -53.84
N ILE A 303 57.19 -16.78 -54.08
CA ILE A 303 57.10 -15.31 -53.93
C ILE A 303 56.12 -14.72 -54.95
N ALA A 304 56.14 -15.20 -56.20
CA ALA A 304 55.19 -14.77 -57.22
C ALA A 304 53.74 -15.13 -56.85
N ALA A 305 53.52 -16.33 -56.31
CA ALA A 305 52.21 -16.75 -55.82
C ALA A 305 51.74 -15.91 -54.60
N SER A 306 52.65 -15.56 -53.69
CA SER A 306 52.34 -14.71 -52.54
C SER A 306 52.02 -13.27 -52.95
N LEU A 307 52.74 -12.71 -53.94
CA LEU A 307 52.48 -11.38 -54.48
C LEU A 307 51.09 -11.29 -55.14
N LEU A 308 50.71 -12.32 -55.91
CA LEU A 308 49.36 -12.41 -56.49
C LEU A 308 48.26 -12.50 -55.41
N THR A 309 48.54 -13.22 -54.32
CA THR A 309 47.60 -13.38 -53.20
C THR A 309 47.43 -12.05 -52.44
N ILE A 310 48.52 -11.32 -52.17
CA ILE A 310 48.47 -10.00 -51.53
C ILE A 310 47.73 -9.00 -52.41
N SER A 311 48.01 -8.99 -53.73
CA SER A 311 47.32 -8.11 -54.67
C SER A 311 45.81 -8.38 -54.69
N ARG A 312 45.40 -9.65 -54.72
CA ARG A 312 43.98 -10.03 -54.66
C ARG A 312 43.33 -9.63 -53.34
N PHE A 313 44.02 -9.85 -52.22
CA PHE A 313 43.53 -9.45 -50.90
C PHE A 313 43.37 -7.93 -50.77
N GLN A 314 44.30 -7.14 -51.30
CA GLN A 314 44.21 -5.69 -51.32
C GLN A 314 43.02 -5.20 -52.16
N GLU A 315 42.82 -5.78 -53.35
CA GLU A 315 41.71 -5.45 -54.24
C GLU A 315 40.35 -5.78 -53.60
N GLU A 316 40.22 -6.96 -53.00
CA GLU A 316 39.01 -7.40 -52.30
C GLU A 316 38.72 -6.56 -51.05
N THR A 317 39.75 -6.20 -50.26
CA THR A 317 39.59 -5.36 -49.07
C THR A 317 39.20 -3.94 -49.42
N LEU A 318 39.79 -3.35 -50.48
CA LEU A 318 39.40 -2.03 -50.98
C LEU A 318 37.96 -2.02 -51.49
N GLY A 319 37.54 -3.06 -52.21
CA GLY A 319 36.15 -3.24 -52.64
C GLY A 319 35.18 -3.30 -51.46
N ASN A 320 35.50 -4.11 -50.44
CA ASN A 320 34.68 -4.24 -49.24
C ASN A 320 34.61 -2.94 -48.41
N LEU A 321 35.71 -2.19 -48.30
CA LEU A 321 35.73 -0.91 -47.59
C LEU A 321 34.91 0.18 -48.32
N GLN A 322 34.96 0.21 -49.66
CA GLN A 322 34.11 1.11 -50.45
C GLN A 322 32.64 0.75 -50.29
N GLN A 323 32.30 -0.54 -50.29
CA GLN A 323 30.94 -1.01 -50.09
C GLN A 323 30.44 -0.67 -48.67
N LEU A 324 31.28 -0.83 -47.65
CA LEU A 324 30.96 -0.43 -46.28
C LEU A 324 30.70 1.07 -46.17
N ALA A 325 31.52 1.91 -46.82
CA ALA A 325 31.34 3.36 -46.82
C ALA A 325 30.01 3.77 -47.49
N LEU A 326 29.65 3.15 -48.61
CA LEU A 326 28.36 3.33 -49.29
C LEU A 326 27.19 2.92 -48.39
N GLN A 327 27.29 1.78 -47.71
CA GLN A 327 26.24 1.31 -46.78
C GLN A 327 26.10 2.25 -45.58
N LEU A 328 27.20 2.74 -45.01
CA LEU A 328 27.18 3.71 -43.92
C LEU A 328 26.52 5.02 -44.33
N GLN A 329 26.84 5.52 -45.52
CA GLN A 329 26.22 6.73 -46.05
C GLN A 329 24.71 6.56 -46.23
N GLN A 330 24.28 5.42 -46.78
CA GLN A 330 22.87 5.12 -46.99
C GLN A 330 22.10 4.99 -45.66
N ILE A 331 22.70 4.37 -44.64
CA ILE A 331 22.11 4.28 -43.29
C ILE A 331 21.99 5.66 -42.65
N LEU A 332 22.99 6.54 -42.82
CA LEU A 332 22.95 7.89 -42.26
C LEU A 332 21.86 8.76 -42.92
N GLU A 333 21.73 8.69 -44.24
CA GLU A 333 20.66 9.38 -44.97
C GLU A 333 19.28 8.87 -44.56
N GLN A 334 19.13 7.56 -44.43
CA GLN A 334 17.88 6.96 -43.99
C GLN A 334 17.53 7.32 -42.55
N PHE A 335 18.52 7.28 -41.65
CA PHE A 335 18.34 7.67 -40.25
C PHE A 335 17.94 9.15 -40.11
N GLN A 336 18.57 10.04 -40.88
CA GLN A 336 18.23 11.47 -40.88
C GLN A 336 16.80 11.70 -41.38
N SER A 337 16.40 11.00 -42.45
CA SER A 337 15.05 11.08 -43.01
C SER A 337 13.99 10.57 -42.04
N GLU A 338 14.18 9.37 -41.49
CA GLU A 338 13.26 8.76 -40.52
C GLU A 338 13.14 9.61 -39.26
N THR A 339 14.25 10.15 -38.74
CA THR A 339 14.25 11.03 -37.57
C THR A 339 13.46 12.30 -37.82
N ARG A 340 13.64 12.93 -38.99
CA ARG A 340 12.89 14.14 -39.36
C ARG A 340 11.39 13.86 -39.45
N GLN A 341 11.02 12.74 -40.06
CA GLN A 341 9.63 12.34 -40.21
C GLN A 341 8.96 12.05 -38.86
N VAL A 342 9.66 11.36 -37.96
CA VAL A 342 9.18 11.12 -36.58
C VAL A 342 9.03 12.43 -35.81
N MET A 343 9.97 13.38 -35.95
CA MET A 343 9.89 14.68 -35.28
C MET A 343 8.73 15.54 -35.79
N GLU A 344 8.49 15.56 -37.11
CA GLU A 344 7.35 16.26 -37.71
C GLU A 344 6.02 15.63 -37.27
N ALA A 345 5.93 14.29 -37.24
CA ALA A 345 4.75 13.58 -36.74
C ALA A 345 4.52 13.83 -35.24
N ALA A 346 5.58 13.83 -34.42
CA ALA A 346 5.49 14.13 -33.01
C ALA A 346 5.03 15.57 -32.75
N ALA A 347 5.55 16.54 -33.50
CA ALA A 347 5.13 17.93 -33.39
C ALA A 347 3.65 18.12 -33.76
N ALA A 348 3.20 17.50 -34.85
CA ALA A 348 1.80 17.52 -35.27
C ALA A 348 0.88 16.89 -34.20
N GLN A 349 1.25 15.73 -33.67
CA GLN A 349 0.48 15.04 -32.63
C GLN A 349 0.43 15.85 -31.33
N ILE A 350 1.54 16.47 -30.92
CA ILE A 350 1.58 17.32 -29.72
C ILE A 350 0.64 18.51 -29.89
N GLN A 351 0.64 19.16 -31.07
CA GLN A 351 -0.20 20.31 -31.32
C GLN A 351 -1.68 19.96 -31.35
N GLU A 352 -2.06 18.86 -32.00
CA GLU A 352 -3.43 18.35 -31.99
C GLU A 352 -3.89 18.01 -30.56
N THR A 353 -3.03 17.34 -29.78
CA THR A 353 -3.35 16.95 -28.40
C THR A 353 -3.51 18.18 -27.50
N LEU A 354 -2.69 19.23 -27.69
CA LEU A 354 -2.80 20.49 -26.95
C LEU A 354 -4.09 21.24 -27.29
N GLU A 355 -4.48 21.29 -28.56
CA GLU A 355 -5.76 21.89 -28.97
C GLU A 355 -6.97 21.12 -28.42
N GLN A 356 -6.95 19.79 -28.49
CA GLN A 356 -8.00 18.94 -27.92
C GLN A 356 -8.08 19.10 -26.41
N THR A 357 -6.94 19.16 -25.72
CA THR A 357 -6.88 19.38 -24.27
C THR A 357 -7.45 20.75 -23.90
N GLY A 358 -7.11 21.80 -24.65
CA GLY A 358 -7.65 23.15 -24.44
C GLY A 358 -9.18 23.19 -24.61
N LYS A 359 -9.71 22.56 -25.66
CA LYS A 359 -11.17 22.45 -25.89
C LYS A 359 -11.85 21.66 -24.77
N HIS A 360 -11.28 20.54 -24.38
CA HIS A 360 -11.83 19.72 -23.30
C HIS A 360 -11.85 20.47 -21.97
N GLN A 361 -10.77 21.21 -21.65
CA GLN A 361 -10.69 22.02 -20.44
C GLN A 361 -11.73 23.14 -20.41
N GLN A 362 -11.99 23.81 -21.54
CA GLN A 362 -13.06 24.81 -21.65
C GLN A 362 -14.44 24.18 -21.43
N GLN A 363 -14.70 23.02 -22.04
CA GLN A 363 -15.96 22.31 -21.87
C GLN A 363 -16.18 21.88 -20.42
N THR A 364 -15.16 21.32 -19.75
CA THR A 364 -15.24 20.94 -18.34
C THR A 364 -15.53 22.13 -17.44
N LEU A 365 -14.91 23.30 -17.70
CA LEU A 365 -15.18 24.51 -16.92
C LEU A 365 -16.62 24.98 -17.07
N GLU A 366 -17.19 24.88 -18.27
CA GLU A 366 -18.59 25.24 -18.52
C GLU A 366 -19.55 24.24 -17.85
N GLU A 367 -19.26 22.94 -17.92
CA GLU A 367 -20.04 21.90 -17.23
C GLU A 367 -20.01 22.09 -15.71
N VAL A 368 -18.84 22.39 -15.13
CA VAL A 368 -18.69 22.69 -13.69
C VAL A 368 -19.50 23.94 -13.32
N ARG A 369 -19.47 24.99 -14.15
CA ARG A 369 -20.25 26.21 -13.93
C ARG A 369 -21.75 25.90 -13.90
N GLN A 370 -22.23 25.11 -14.85
CA GLN A 370 -23.64 24.71 -14.94
C GLN A 370 -24.07 23.83 -13.76
N GLN A 371 -23.27 22.82 -13.41
CA GLN A 371 -23.53 21.97 -12.25
C GLN A 371 -23.56 22.79 -10.95
N THR A 372 -22.64 23.73 -10.78
CA THR A 372 -22.61 24.61 -9.60
C THR A 372 -23.88 25.45 -9.51
N GLN A 373 -24.35 26.02 -10.63
CA GLN A 373 -25.61 26.76 -10.68
C GLN A 373 -26.81 25.89 -10.34
N GLN A 374 -26.82 24.64 -10.81
CA GLN A 374 -27.89 23.69 -10.53
C GLN A 374 -27.91 23.29 -9.05
N ILE A 375 -26.76 22.98 -8.46
CA ILE A 375 -26.63 22.67 -7.04
C ILE A 375 -27.12 23.84 -6.18
N LEU A 376 -26.77 25.08 -6.53
CA LEU A 376 -27.27 26.28 -5.84
C LEU A 376 -28.80 26.41 -5.89
N LYS A 377 -29.41 26.13 -7.04
CA LYS A 377 -30.87 26.15 -7.19
C LYS A 377 -31.54 25.05 -6.37
N ASP A 378 -31.00 23.84 -6.41
CA ASP A 378 -31.57 22.71 -5.68
C ASP A 378 -31.38 22.86 -4.17
N ALA A 379 -30.24 23.40 -3.72
CA ALA A 379 -30.02 23.78 -2.34
C ALA A 379 -31.02 24.85 -1.88
N ASN A 380 -31.26 25.91 -2.68
CA ASN A 380 -32.24 26.93 -2.34
C ASN A 380 -33.66 26.35 -2.23
N ARG A 381 -34.05 25.45 -3.13
CA ARG A 381 -35.34 24.74 -3.04
C ARG A 381 -35.45 23.90 -1.77
N ALA A 382 -34.40 23.15 -1.44
CA ALA A 382 -34.36 22.36 -0.22
C ALA A 382 -34.47 23.23 1.04
N PHE A 383 -33.80 24.39 1.07
CA PHE A 383 -33.92 25.36 2.15
C PHE A 383 -35.35 25.90 2.31
N ILE A 384 -36.03 26.23 1.21
CA ILE A 384 -37.42 26.69 1.25
C ILE A 384 -38.33 25.58 1.80
N ALA A 385 -38.21 24.35 1.27
CA ALA A 385 -38.99 23.22 1.75
C ALA A 385 -38.74 22.91 3.24
N GLN A 386 -37.49 23.05 3.70
CA GLN A 386 -37.14 22.90 5.11
C GLN A 386 -37.74 24.01 5.96
N SER A 387 -37.73 25.26 5.48
CA SER A 387 -38.37 26.39 6.15
C SER A 387 -39.87 26.16 6.33
N ASP A 388 -40.56 25.69 5.28
CA ASP A 388 -41.99 25.37 5.34
C ASP A 388 -42.28 24.26 6.36
N SER A 389 -41.44 23.21 6.39
CA SER A 389 -41.56 22.13 7.37
C SER A 389 -41.36 22.61 8.81
N ILE A 390 -40.43 23.53 9.06
CA ILE A 390 -40.23 24.16 10.38
C ILE A 390 -41.46 24.98 10.79
N VAL A 391 -42.04 25.73 9.86
CA VAL A 391 -43.28 26.49 10.13
C VAL A 391 -44.44 25.54 10.46
N GLN A 392 -44.58 24.45 9.72
CA GLN A 392 -45.59 23.42 10.01
C GLN A 392 -45.37 22.78 11.38
N LEU A 393 -44.15 22.35 11.69
CA LEU A 393 -43.80 21.81 13.01
C LEU A 393 -44.10 22.81 14.14
N GLY A 394 -43.84 24.10 13.93
CA GLY A 394 -44.19 25.15 14.89
C GLY A 394 -45.70 25.30 15.10
N SER A 395 -46.49 25.17 14.03
CA SER A 395 -47.96 25.18 14.09
C SER A 395 -48.50 23.95 14.84
N GLU A 396 -48.01 22.76 14.50
CA GLU A 396 -48.40 21.50 15.17
C GLU A 396 -48.03 21.51 16.66
N ALA A 397 -46.83 22.00 17.00
CA ALA A 397 -46.40 22.16 18.39
C ALA A 397 -47.31 23.14 19.15
N SER A 398 -47.69 24.25 18.51
CA SER A 398 -48.61 25.24 19.12
C SER A 398 -49.99 24.65 19.35
N ALA A 399 -50.52 23.89 18.37
CA ALA A 399 -51.80 23.21 18.49
C ALA A 399 -51.78 22.15 19.61
N LEU A 400 -50.69 21.38 19.71
CA LEU A 400 -50.51 20.39 20.77
C LEU A 400 -50.42 21.06 22.16
N MET A 401 -49.71 22.19 22.26
CA MET A 401 -49.63 22.97 23.50
C MET A 401 -50.99 23.54 23.91
N GLU A 402 -51.80 24.03 22.96
CA GLU A 402 -53.15 24.50 23.23
C GLU A 402 -54.06 23.35 23.68
N GLN A 403 -53.99 22.19 23.00
CA GLN A 403 -54.74 21.01 23.40
C GLN A 403 -54.34 20.50 24.81
N ALA A 404 -53.04 20.58 25.14
CA ALA A 404 -52.55 20.25 26.47
C ALA A 404 -53.05 21.24 27.53
N LYS A 405 -53.09 22.54 27.20
CA LYS A 405 -53.65 23.59 28.06
C LYS A 405 -55.13 23.33 28.34
N ASP A 406 -55.92 23.01 27.31
CA ASP A 406 -57.35 22.73 27.44
C ASP A 406 -57.59 21.47 28.27
N SER A 407 -56.82 20.41 28.02
CA SER A 407 -56.93 19.15 28.79
C SER A 407 -56.57 19.34 30.26
N LEU A 408 -55.53 20.13 30.56
CA LEU A 408 -55.16 20.47 31.93
C LEU A 408 -56.24 21.30 32.61
N THR A 409 -56.78 22.31 31.91
CA THR A 409 -57.85 23.16 32.43
C THR A 409 -59.10 22.35 32.77
N GLY A 410 -59.55 21.49 31.84
CA GLY A 410 -60.68 20.60 32.07
C GLY A 410 -60.43 19.58 33.19
N SER A 411 -59.20 19.08 33.33
CA SER A 411 -58.82 18.21 34.46
C SER A 411 -58.88 18.95 35.80
N LEU A 412 -58.43 20.21 35.84
CA LEU A 412 -58.52 21.07 37.02
C LEU A 412 -59.98 21.38 37.40
N GLU A 413 -60.85 21.65 36.43
CA GLU A 413 -62.29 21.85 36.66
C GLU A 413 -62.96 20.59 37.21
N ASN A 414 -62.65 19.42 36.65
CA ASN A 414 -63.16 18.13 37.16
C ASN A 414 -62.68 17.85 38.58
N ILE A 415 -61.41 18.11 38.89
CA ILE A 415 -60.88 17.97 40.26
C ILE A 415 -61.61 18.92 41.21
N HIS A 416 -61.87 20.15 40.78
CA HIS A 416 -62.62 21.12 41.59
C HIS A 416 -64.03 20.62 41.92
N ALA A 417 -64.77 20.16 40.91
CA ALA A 417 -66.12 19.61 41.11
C ALA A 417 -66.12 18.36 42.00
N MET A 418 -65.14 17.47 41.85
CA MET A 418 -64.97 16.30 42.72
C MET A 418 -64.69 16.72 44.17
N LEU A 419 -63.86 17.74 44.38
CA LEU A 419 -63.49 18.23 45.70
C LEU A 419 -64.66 18.94 46.39
N GLU A 420 -65.46 19.69 45.64
CA GLU A 420 -66.70 20.32 46.12
C GLU A 420 -67.74 19.26 46.52
N ASN A 421 -68.00 18.27 45.65
CA ASN A 421 -68.90 17.16 45.96
C ASN A 421 -68.41 16.34 47.17
N SER A 422 -67.11 16.01 47.23
CA SER A 422 -66.54 15.31 48.37
C SER A 422 -66.69 16.12 49.66
N SER A 423 -66.54 17.45 49.61
CA SER A 423 -66.76 18.31 50.76
C SER A 423 -68.23 18.28 51.22
N GLU A 424 -69.17 18.28 50.28
CA GLU A 424 -70.59 18.18 50.58
C GLU A 424 -70.96 16.83 51.21
N ILE A 425 -70.48 15.72 50.63
CA ILE A 425 -70.68 14.37 51.16
C ILE A 425 -70.10 14.26 52.58
N VAL A 426 -68.88 14.74 52.81
CA VAL A 426 -68.26 14.71 54.13
C VAL A 426 -69.09 15.52 55.14
N ARG A 427 -69.64 16.67 54.72
CA ARG A 427 -70.50 17.48 55.58
C ARG A 427 -71.80 16.74 55.94
N GLN A 428 -72.43 16.09 54.97
CA GLN A 428 -73.65 15.31 55.17
C GLN A 428 -73.40 14.11 56.10
N GLU A 429 -72.31 13.38 55.91
CA GLU A 429 -71.99 12.22 56.74
C GLU A 429 -71.63 12.63 58.18
N LEU A 430 -70.95 13.77 58.36
CA LEU A 430 -70.70 14.35 59.69
C LEU A 430 -72.01 14.79 60.39
N GLU A 431 -72.95 15.39 59.65
CA GLU A 431 -74.27 15.77 60.18
C GLU A 431 -75.06 14.53 60.60
N LYS A 432 -75.08 13.50 59.76
CA LYS A 432 -75.72 12.22 60.06
C LYS A 432 -75.10 11.56 61.28
N PHE A 433 -73.77 11.47 61.33
CA PHE A 433 -73.04 10.94 62.49
C PHE A 433 -73.38 11.71 63.76
N ARG A 434 -73.43 13.05 63.70
CA ARG A 434 -73.83 13.90 64.83
C ARG A 434 -75.23 13.55 65.33
N LEU A 435 -76.20 13.39 64.43
CA LEU A 435 -77.58 13.07 64.76
C LEU A 435 -77.71 11.65 65.36
N GLU A 436 -77.08 10.66 64.73
CA GLU A 436 -77.08 9.27 65.23
C GLU A 436 -76.40 9.17 66.60
N TYR A 437 -75.29 9.89 66.81
CA TYR A 437 -74.62 9.93 68.09
C TYR A 437 -75.47 10.59 69.18
N GLN A 438 -76.19 11.67 68.84
CA GLN A 438 -77.11 12.34 69.75
C GLN A 438 -78.29 11.42 70.15
N ASP A 439 -78.89 10.71 69.20
CA ASP A 439 -79.96 9.75 69.44
C ASP A 439 -79.49 8.55 70.28
N GLY A 440 -78.30 8.02 69.97
CA GLY A 440 -77.67 6.96 70.74
C GLY A 440 -77.40 7.38 72.19
N LEU A 441 -76.90 8.60 72.42
CA LEU A 441 -76.72 9.15 73.77
C LEU A 441 -78.05 9.27 74.52
N GLN A 442 -79.09 9.79 73.87
CA GLN A 442 -80.41 9.94 74.48
C GLN A 442 -81.01 8.58 74.87
N THR A 443 -80.88 7.59 73.99
CA THR A 443 -81.30 6.20 74.24
C THR A 443 -80.54 5.61 75.43
N PHE A 444 -79.21 5.74 75.44
CA PHE A 444 -78.37 5.26 76.55
C PHE A 444 -78.77 5.89 77.90
N PHE A 445 -78.97 7.20 77.95
CA PHE A 445 -79.41 7.86 79.19
C PHE A 445 -80.81 7.42 79.63
N SER A 446 -81.73 7.17 78.68
CA SER A 446 -83.06 6.65 78.99
C SER A 446 -83.01 5.23 79.57
N GLU A 447 -82.24 4.33 78.96
CA GLU A 447 -82.01 2.97 79.46
C GLU A 447 -81.35 2.98 80.85
N GLN A 448 -80.31 3.82 81.02
CA GLN A 448 -79.65 3.95 82.32
C GLN A 448 -80.59 4.47 83.39
N ASN A 449 -81.45 5.45 83.07
CA ASN A 449 -82.41 5.98 84.02
C ASN A 449 -83.46 4.93 84.43
N ASN A 450 -84.00 4.18 83.47
CA ASN A 450 -84.93 3.08 83.73
C ASN A 450 -84.29 1.97 84.58
N LEU A 451 -83.01 1.63 84.30
CA LEU A 451 -82.27 0.65 85.10
C LEU A 451 -82.07 1.16 86.53
N LEU A 452 -81.73 2.44 86.70
CA LEU A 452 -81.57 3.07 88.00
C LEU A 452 -82.88 3.06 88.79
N GLU A 453 -84.00 3.39 88.13
CA GLU A 453 -85.34 3.36 88.72
C GLU A 453 -85.74 1.94 89.15
N HIS A 454 -85.47 0.95 88.31
CA HIS A 454 -85.72 -0.46 88.63
C HIS A 454 -84.86 -0.94 89.81
N ILE A 455 -83.57 -0.60 89.87
CA ILE A 455 -82.68 -0.96 90.98
C ILE A 455 -83.12 -0.28 92.27
N LEU A 456 -83.44 1.02 92.24
CA LEU A 456 -83.94 1.76 93.40
C LEU A 456 -85.29 1.20 93.88
N GLY A 457 -86.18 0.83 92.95
CA GLY A 457 -87.45 0.17 93.25
C GLY A 457 -87.24 -1.15 93.99
N ARG A 458 -86.35 -2.02 93.46
CA ARG A 458 -85.99 -3.29 94.11
C ARG A 458 -85.33 -3.10 95.47
N GLN A 459 -84.45 -2.11 95.60
CA GLN A 459 -83.83 -1.79 96.88
C GLN A 459 -84.87 -1.31 97.89
N ARG A 460 -85.83 -0.46 97.48
CA ARG A 460 -86.94 0.00 98.32
C ARG A 460 -87.81 -1.15 98.80
N GLU A 461 -88.17 -2.08 97.90
CA GLU A 461 -88.93 -3.28 98.24
C GLU A 461 -88.15 -4.20 99.18
N GLY A 462 -86.85 -4.43 98.91
CA GLY A 462 -85.98 -5.20 99.78
C GLY A 462 -85.84 -4.59 101.19
N LEU A 463 -85.74 -3.26 101.27
CA LEU A 463 -85.69 -2.53 102.55
C LEU A 463 -87.01 -2.63 103.31
N ALA A 464 -88.14 -2.52 102.61
CA ALA A 464 -89.46 -2.71 103.20
C ALA A 464 -89.64 -4.14 103.75
N ALA A 465 -89.25 -5.16 102.98
CA ALA A 465 -89.28 -6.55 103.41
C ALA A 465 -88.33 -6.83 104.60
N ALA A 466 -87.17 -6.20 104.64
CA ALA A 466 -86.25 -6.28 105.78
C ALA A 466 -86.85 -5.64 107.04
N ILE A 467 -87.52 -4.49 106.91
CA ILE A 467 -88.22 -3.82 108.02
C ILE A 467 -89.38 -4.69 108.53
N ASP A 468 -90.17 -5.28 107.63
CA ASP A 468 -91.28 -6.16 108.04
C ASP A 468 -90.79 -7.44 108.71
N SER A 469 -89.75 -8.08 108.18
CA SER A 469 -89.15 -9.27 108.84
C SER A 469 -88.53 -8.92 110.19
N PHE A 470 -87.90 -7.75 110.33
CA PHE A 470 -87.40 -7.25 111.61
C PHE A 470 -88.53 -6.98 112.61
N LYS A 471 -89.64 -6.38 112.15
CA LYS A 471 -90.84 -6.14 112.97
C LYS A 471 -91.46 -7.45 113.43
N GLN A 472 -91.50 -8.46 112.56
CA GLN A 472 -92.03 -9.79 112.87
C GLN A 472 -91.13 -10.52 113.87
N ALA A 473 -89.81 -10.46 113.70
CA ALA A 473 -88.84 -11.02 114.65
C ALA A 473 -88.93 -10.35 116.04
N LEU A 474 -89.11 -9.03 116.10
CA LEU A 474 -89.36 -8.30 117.35
C LEU A 474 -90.67 -8.75 118.01
N GLN A 475 -91.73 -8.97 117.23
CA GLN A 475 -93.00 -9.50 117.76
C GLN A 475 -92.83 -10.91 118.33
N GLU A 476 -92.14 -11.81 117.62
CA GLU A 476 -91.82 -13.16 118.14
C GLU A 476 -90.95 -13.11 119.40
N GLU A 477 -89.96 -12.23 119.48
CA GLU A 477 -89.14 -12.08 120.69
C GLU A 477 -89.97 -11.55 121.87
N THR A 478 -90.90 -10.63 121.60
CA THR A 478 -91.81 -10.07 122.61
C THR A 478 -92.78 -11.15 123.14
N GLU A 479 -93.23 -12.06 122.27
CA GLU A 479 -94.04 -13.22 122.66
C GLU A 479 -93.22 -14.25 123.46
N ARG A 480 -91.99 -14.56 123.05
CA ARG A 480 -91.10 -15.50 123.78
C ARG A 480 -90.74 -15.04 125.19
N ARG A 481 -90.73 -13.74 125.47
CA ARG A 481 -90.46 -13.19 126.82
C ARG A 481 -91.66 -13.22 127.77
N LYS A 482 -92.81 -13.76 127.36
CA LYS A 482 -94.02 -13.92 128.20
C LYS A 482 -94.18 -15.32 128.84
N ILE A 483 -93.20 -16.20 128.67
CA ILE A 483 -93.02 -17.47 129.41
C ILE A 483 -91.89 -17.23 130.41
#